data_AF-A0A7V7D825-F1
#
_entry.id   AF-A0A7V7D825-F1
#
_cell.length_a   1.000
_cell.length_b   1.000
_cell.length_c   1.000
_cell.angle_alpha   90.00
_cell.angle_beta   90.00
_cell.angle_gamma   90.00
#
_symmetry.space_group_name_H-M   'P 1'
#
loop_
_entity.id
_entity.type
_entity.pdbx_description
1 polymer ?
#
loop_
_entity_poly.entity_id
_entity_poly.type
_entity_poly.pdbx_seq_one_letter_code
_entity_poly.pdbx_strand_id
1 'polypeptide(L)'
;MNFDEWKKQIERRTQFQKLFEAEFADQLSVTENDANNYYSQNIKRFETQEQVKASHILIKPDPNADPNEAKAKALAKAQDLLTQVKAGADFAELAKANSDCPSSAKGGDLGFRPRGVFDAPFEKVAFALKINEVSDVVQTRFGYHIIKVADRKEASTKTFAEAKDEIIKTLKQRKQGELAQKYVASLKAKANIIYPPGKKPLPMPPRTPPRMPSRQ
;
A
#
# COMPACT_ATOMS: atom_id res chain seq x y z
N MET A 1 -1.64 -20.96 25.04
CA MET A 1 -1.63 -22.08 24.09
C MET A 1 -0.34 -22.84 24.28
N ASN A 2 -0.40 -24.08 24.76
CA ASN A 2 0.79 -24.90 24.95
C ASN A 2 1.12 -25.71 23.67
N PHE A 3 2.28 -26.37 23.66
CA PHE A 3 2.76 -27.12 22.50
C PHE A 3 1.79 -28.24 22.07
N ASP A 4 1.18 -28.94 23.03
CA ASP A 4 0.23 -30.03 22.75
C ASP A 4 -1.09 -29.53 22.16
N GLU A 5 -1.59 -28.40 22.64
CA GLU A 5 -2.75 -27.72 22.07
C GLU A 5 -2.48 -27.27 20.63
N TRP A 6 -1.28 -26.73 20.38
CA TRP A 6 -0.85 -26.33 19.05
C TRP A 6 -0.76 -27.52 18.10
N LYS A 7 -0.15 -28.63 18.54
CA LYS A 7 -0.07 -29.88 17.77
C LYS A 7 -1.46 -30.41 17.43
N LYS A 8 -2.37 -30.52 18.40
CA LYS A 8 -3.76 -30.94 18.18
C LYS A 8 -4.52 -30.00 17.23
N GLN A 9 -4.22 -28.70 17.26
CA GLN A 9 -4.83 -27.74 16.35
C GLN A 9 -4.35 -27.94 14.91
N ILE A 10 -3.05 -28.20 14.73
CA ILE A 10 -2.47 -28.54 13.42
C ILE A 10 -3.06 -29.84 12.89
N GLU A 11 -3.08 -30.90 13.70
CA GLU A 11 -3.64 -32.20 13.32
C GLU A 11 -5.08 -32.07 12.80
N ARG A 12 -5.96 -31.39 13.56
CA ARG A 12 -7.35 -31.14 13.15
C ARG A 12 -7.45 -30.33 11.86
N ARG A 13 -6.61 -29.30 11.70
CA ARG A 13 -6.57 -28.48 10.50
C ARG A 13 -6.14 -29.31 9.28
N THR A 14 -5.12 -30.14 9.43
CA THR A 14 -4.60 -31.02 8.37
C THR A 14 -5.62 -32.10 8.00
N GLN A 15 -6.29 -32.71 8.98
CA GLN A 15 -7.37 -33.68 8.73
C GLN A 15 -8.52 -33.04 7.95
N PHE A 16 -8.98 -31.86 8.39
CA PHE A 16 -10.02 -31.13 7.66
C PHE A 16 -9.57 -30.77 6.25
N GLN A 17 -8.33 -30.30 6.07
CA GLN A 17 -7.79 -29.98 4.76
C GLN A 17 -7.78 -31.21 3.84
N LYS A 18 -7.29 -32.36 4.32
CA LYS A 18 -7.26 -33.61 3.53
C LYS A 18 -8.66 -34.10 3.15
N LEU A 19 -9.59 -34.09 4.11
CA LEU A 19 -10.99 -34.46 3.85
C LEU A 19 -11.61 -33.53 2.80
N PHE A 20 -11.41 -32.23 2.96
CA PHE A 20 -11.97 -31.22 2.09
C PHE A 20 -11.37 -31.29 0.67
N GLU A 21 -10.07 -31.52 0.56
CA GLU A 21 -9.42 -31.77 -0.73
C GLU A 21 -9.95 -33.05 -1.39
N ALA A 22 -10.16 -34.12 -0.63
CA ALA A 22 -10.71 -35.38 -1.16
C ALA A 22 -12.17 -35.23 -1.65
N GLU A 23 -13.00 -34.51 -0.91
CA GLU A 23 -14.44 -34.34 -1.22
C GLU A 23 -14.68 -33.33 -2.36
N PHE A 24 -13.83 -32.30 -2.45
CA PHE A 24 -14.06 -31.16 -3.35
C PHE A 24 -12.98 -30.98 -4.43
N ALA A 25 -12.08 -31.94 -4.64
CA ALA A 25 -10.97 -31.86 -5.60
C ALA A 25 -11.39 -31.25 -6.95
N ASP A 26 -12.46 -31.80 -7.54
CA ASP A 26 -12.95 -31.40 -8.86
C ASP A 26 -13.51 -29.97 -8.86
N GLN A 27 -14.22 -29.59 -7.79
CA GLN A 27 -14.80 -28.24 -7.62
C GLN A 27 -13.75 -27.18 -7.27
N LEU A 28 -12.59 -27.61 -6.77
CA LEU A 28 -11.45 -26.76 -6.44
C LEU A 28 -10.50 -26.53 -7.62
N SER A 29 -10.70 -27.21 -8.74
CA SER A 29 -9.95 -26.96 -9.96
C SER A 29 -10.17 -25.51 -10.43
N VAL A 30 -9.07 -24.80 -10.66
CA VAL A 30 -9.06 -23.47 -11.28
C VAL A 30 -8.28 -23.62 -12.57
N THR A 31 -8.95 -23.35 -13.68
CA THR A 31 -8.34 -23.48 -15.00
C THR A 31 -7.54 -22.24 -15.37
N GLU A 32 -6.67 -22.36 -16.37
CA GLU A 32 -6.02 -21.20 -16.96
C GLU A 32 -7.03 -20.21 -17.55
N ASN A 33 -8.15 -20.72 -18.10
CA ASN A 33 -9.23 -19.89 -18.61
C ASN A 33 -9.91 -19.06 -17.51
N ASP A 34 -10.15 -19.66 -16.33
CA ASP A 34 -10.67 -18.93 -15.15
C ASP A 34 -9.73 -17.79 -14.76
N ALA A 35 -8.42 -18.07 -14.77
CA ALA A 35 -7.39 -17.08 -14.43
C ALA A 35 -7.31 -15.96 -15.48
N ASN A 36 -7.38 -16.30 -16.77
CA ASN A 36 -7.34 -15.33 -17.86
C ASN A 36 -8.58 -14.42 -17.87
N ASN A 37 -9.77 -15.00 -17.63
CA ASN A 37 -11.01 -14.24 -17.47
C ASN A 37 -10.91 -13.27 -16.29
N TYR A 38 -10.40 -13.74 -15.15
CA TYR A 38 -10.17 -12.90 -14.00
C TYR A 38 -9.18 -11.78 -14.29
N TYR A 39 -8.04 -12.08 -14.93
CA TYR A 39 -7.05 -11.08 -15.33
C TYR A 39 -7.66 -10.00 -16.22
N SER A 40 -8.36 -10.40 -17.28
CA SER A 40 -8.95 -9.49 -18.27
C SER A 40 -10.00 -8.57 -17.64
N GLN A 41 -10.84 -9.09 -16.75
CA GLN A 41 -11.85 -8.31 -16.03
C GLN A 41 -11.25 -7.40 -14.94
N ASN A 42 -10.00 -7.63 -14.53
CA ASN A 42 -9.36 -6.95 -13.42
C ASN A 42 -8.00 -6.35 -13.79
N ILE A 43 -7.76 -6.01 -15.06
CA ILE A 43 -6.45 -5.55 -15.57
C ILE A 43 -5.85 -4.40 -14.74
N LYS A 44 -6.71 -3.46 -14.32
CA LYS A 44 -6.33 -2.32 -13.47
C LYS A 44 -5.71 -2.71 -12.12
N ARG A 45 -5.96 -3.93 -11.63
CA ARG A 45 -5.35 -4.44 -10.39
C ARG A 45 -3.89 -4.85 -10.59
N PHE A 46 -3.51 -5.12 -11.83
CA PHE A 46 -2.15 -5.52 -12.22
C PHE A 46 -1.33 -4.32 -12.70
N GLU A 47 -1.95 -3.14 -12.80
CA GLU A 47 -1.29 -1.87 -13.05
C GLU A 47 -0.58 -1.36 -11.78
N THR A 48 0.71 -1.12 -11.93
CA THR A 48 1.53 -0.34 -11.03
C THR A 48 1.62 1.06 -11.60
N GLN A 49 0.98 2.03 -10.94
CA GLN A 49 1.16 3.43 -11.33
C GLN A 49 2.61 3.86 -11.16
N GLU A 50 3.03 4.82 -11.98
CA GLU A 50 4.31 5.52 -11.86
C GLU A 50 4.49 6.07 -10.43
N GLN A 51 5.68 5.86 -9.87
CA GLN A 51 6.05 6.36 -8.54
C GLN A 51 7.37 7.11 -8.59
N VAL A 52 7.46 8.19 -7.83
CA VAL A 52 8.73 8.91 -7.62
C VAL A 52 9.17 8.77 -6.18
N LYS A 53 10.48 8.58 -5.97
CA LYS A 53 11.10 8.73 -4.67
C LYS A 53 11.64 10.15 -4.58
N ALA A 54 10.97 10.99 -3.80
CA ALA A 54 11.33 12.39 -3.65
C ALA A 54 11.73 12.71 -2.21
N SER A 55 12.68 13.62 -2.06
CA SER A 55 12.99 14.31 -0.81
C SER A 55 12.62 15.79 -0.94
N HIS A 56 12.24 16.43 0.16
CA HIS A 56 11.93 17.86 0.11
C HIS A 56 12.39 18.64 1.34
N ILE A 57 12.58 19.94 1.14
CA ILE A 57 12.72 20.93 2.20
C ILE A 57 11.50 21.83 2.12
N LEU A 58 10.63 21.78 3.13
CA LEU A 58 9.49 22.70 3.28
C LEU A 58 9.86 23.83 4.24
N ILE A 59 9.65 25.07 3.81
CA ILE A 59 9.70 26.28 4.63
C ILE A 59 8.29 26.89 4.70
N LYS A 60 7.72 26.93 5.91
CA LYS A 60 6.41 27.52 6.16
C LYS A 60 6.54 29.02 6.47
N PRO A 61 5.66 29.87 5.93
CA PRO A 61 5.49 31.23 6.44
C PRO A 61 5.10 31.20 7.93
N ASP A 62 5.64 32.12 8.73
CA ASP A 62 5.24 32.28 10.13
C ASP A 62 3.76 32.66 10.22
N PRO A 63 2.90 31.86 10.88
CA PRO A 63 1.48 32.15 10.98
C PRO A 63 1.17 33.36 11.88
N ASN A 64 2.12 33.84 12.69
CA ASN A 64 1.91 34.94 13.63
C ASN A 64 2.41 36.30 13.11
N ALA A 65 3.09 36.33 11.97
CA ALA A 65 3.61 37.54 11.35
C ALA A 65 2.65 38.12 10.29
N ASP A 66 2.96 39.31 9.79
CA ASP A 66 2.24 39.86 8.64
C ASP A 66 2.30 38.87 7.45
N PRO A 67 1.18 38.55 6.78
CA PRO A 67 1.15 37.53 5.74
C PRO A 67 2.08 37.80 4.55
N ASN A 68 2.31 39.06 4.17
CA ASN A 68 3.18 39.39 3.05
C ASN A 68 4.65 39.28 3.48
N GLU A 69 4.97 39.79 4.67
CA GLU A 69 6.31 39.69 5.25
C GLU A 69 6.72 38.22 5.50
N ALA A 70 5.81 37.41 6.06
CA ALA A 70 6.03 36.00 6.34
C ALA A 70 6.32 35.20 5.06
N LYS A 71 5.57 35.46 3.99
CA LYS A 71 5.80 34.84 2.68
C LYS A 71 7.12 35.26 2.08
N ALA A 72 7.46 36.56 2.12
CA ALA A 72 8.72 37.06 1.59
C ALA A 72 9.93 36.45 2.34
N LYS A 73 9.87 36.37 3.68
CA LYS A 73 10.91 35.74 4.51
C LYS A 73 11.06 34.25 4.21
N ALA A 74 9.94 33.53 4.13
CA ALA A 74 9.97 32.09 3.83
C ALA A 74 10.52 31.80 2.41
N LEU A 75 10.15 32.63 1.42
CA LEU A 75 10.69 32.54 0.07
C LEU A 75 12.20 32.82 0.05
N ALA A 76 12.65 33.88 0.71
CA ALA A 76 14.08 34.22 0.78
C ALA A 76 14.89 33.09 1.44
N LYS A 77 14.38 32.50 2.53
CA LYS A 77 15.02 31.34 3.17
C LYS A 77 15.06 30.12 2.25
N ALA A 78 13.98 29.84 1.51
CA ALA A 78 13.97 28.74 0.54
C ALA A 78 14.95 28.98 -0.62
N GLN A 79 15.09 30.22 -1.10
CA GLN A 79 16.05 30.57 -2.16
C GLN A 79 17.50 30.44 -1.69
N ASP A 80 17.80 30.86 -0.45
CA ASP A 80 19.11 30.69 0.16
C ASP A 80 19.49 29.21 0.27
N LEU A 81 18.59 28.37 0.82
CA LEU A 81 18.80 26.92 0.91
C LEU A 81 18.98 26.28 -0.47
N LEU A 82 18.22 26.71 -1.47
CA LEU A 82 18.40 26.23 -2.85
C LEU A 82 19.81 26.58 -3.38
N THR A 83 20.31 27.77 -3.07
CA THR A 83 21.65 28.21 -3.47
C THR A 83 22.72 27.34 -2.82
N GLN A 84 22.58 27.03 -1.52
CA GLN A 84 23.48 26.12 -0.82
C GLN A 84 23.46 24.70 -1.42
N VAL A 85 22.27 24.17 -1.73
CA VAL A 85 22.14 22.86 -2.40
C VAL A 85 22.81 22.87 -3.77
N LYS A 86 22.60 23.91 -4.58
CA LYS A 86 23.24 24.05 -5.90
C LYS A 86 24.76 24.23 -5.79
N ALA A 87 25.25 24.76 -4.67
CA ALA A 87 26.68 24.84 -4.36
C ALA A 87 27.29 23.52 -3.84
N GLY A 88 26.49 22.46 -3.69
CA GLY A 88 26.95 21.12 -3.31
C GLY A 88 26.75 20.76 -1.83
N ALA A 89 26.03 21.57 -1.06
CA ALA A 89 25.67 21.20 0.32
C ALA A 89 24.79 19.94 0.35
N ASP A 90 24.90 19.14 1.43
CA ASP A 90 24.10 17.93 1.58
C ASP A 90 22.62 18.27 1.80
N PHE A 91 21.78 17.79 0.89
CA PHE A 91 20.34 18.06 0.92
C PHE A 91 19.67 17.49 2.17
N ALA A 92 20.08 16.32 2.63
CA ALA A 92 19.48 15.66 3.78
C ALA A 92 19.85 16.37 5.09
N GLU A 93 21.08 16.88 5.21
CA GLU A 93 21.49 17.73 6.33
C GLU A 93 20.73 19.05 6.36
N LEU A 94 20.62 19.74 5.23
CA LEU A 94 19.84 20.97 5.12
C LEU A 94 18.35 20.73 5.44
N ALA A 95 17.78 19.61 4.98
CA ALA A 95 16.40 19.24 5.29
C ALA A 95 16.19 18.94 6.79
N LYS A 96 17.12 18.22 7.43
CA LYS A 96 17.08 17.96 8.87
C LYS A 96 17.10 19.26 9.69
N ALA A 97 17.97 20.20 9.29
CA ALA A 97 18.18 21.43 10.03
C ALA A 97 17.07 22.48 9.80
N ASN A 98 16.51 22.54 8.59
CA ASN A 98 15.68 23.67 8.18
C ASN A 98 14.23 23.36 7.83
N SER A 99 13.87 22.09 7.59
CA SER A 99 12.53 21.78 7.09
C SER A 99 11.48 21.70 8.20
N ASP A 100 10.33 22.32 7.94
CA ASP A 100 9.14 22.34 8.81
C ASP A 100 8.20 21.13 8.60
N CYS A 101 8.64 20.10 7.87
CA CYS A 101 7.91 18.87 7.62
C CYS A 101 8.44 17.74 8.52
N PRO A 102 7.59 16.82 9.06
CA PRO A 102 8.07 15.69 9.86
C PRO A 102 9.07 14.75 9.13
N SER A 103 9.13 14.82 7.80
CA SER A 103 10.15 14.13 6.99
C SER A 103 11.56 14.66 7.23
N SER A 104 11.73 15.85 7.85
CA SER A 104 13.02 16.45 8.19
C SER A 104 13.92 15.48 8.97
N ALA A 105 13.36 14.72 9.92
CA ALA A 105 14.09 13.70 10.69
C ALA A 105 14.77 12.63 9.80
N LYS A 106 14.24 12.41 8.59
CA LYS A 106 14.75 11.48 7.58
C LYS A 106 15.43 12.20 6.41
N GLY A 107 15.90 13.43 6.60
CA GLY A 107 16.51 14.23 5.54
C GLY A 107 15.54 14.66 4.45
N GLY A 108 14.25 14.79 4.79
CA GLY A 108 13.20 15.18 3.86
C GLY A 108 12.67 14.04 3.00
N ASP A 109 13.12 12.79 3.17
CA ASP A 109 12.70 11.64 2.36
C ASP A 109 11.21 11.29 2.56
N LEU A 110 10.46 11.24 1.46
CA LEU A 110 9.03 10.90 1.42
C LEU A 110 8.79 9.45 0.95
N GLY A 111 9.84 8.74 0.54
CA GLY A 111 9.77 7.40 -0.04
C GLY A 111 9.15 7.39 -1.45
N PHE A 112 8.88 6.20 -1.97
CA PHE A 112 8.17 6.03 -3.24
C PHE A 112 6.70 6.38 -3.07
N ARG A 113 6.23 7.32 -3.88
CA ARG A 113 4.87 7.82 -3.86
C ARG A 113 4.29 7.84 -5.27
N PRO A 114 3.07 7.31 -5.48
CA PRO A 114 2.39 7.39 -6.77
C PRO A 114 1.89 8.81 -7.02
N ARG A 115 1.42 9.07 -8.26
CA ARG A 115 0.66 10.29 -8.56
C ARG A 115 -0.64 10.34 -7.73
N GLY A 116 -1.11 11.55 -7.46
CA GLY A 116 -2.33 11.85 -6.72
C GLY A 116 -2.17 12.00 -5.21
N VAL A 117 -0.97 11.84 -4.65
CA VAL A 117 -0.73 11.93 -3.19
C VAL A 117 -0.05 13.22 -2.74
N PHE A 118 0.55 13.96 -3.66
CA PHE A 118 1.16 15.26 -3.39
C PHE A 118 0.22 16.40 -3.80
N ASP A 119 0.44 17.62 -3.30
CA ASP A 119 -0.25 18.79 -3.84
C ASP A 119 0.14 19.02 -5.31
N ALA A 120 -0.81 19.48 -6.12
CA ALA A 120 -0.62 19.59 -7.58
C ALA A 120 0.66 20.34 -8.03
N PRO A 121 1.07 21.48 -7.41
CA PRO A 121 2.31 22.14 -7.79
C PRO A 121 3.56 21.31 -7.47
N PHE A 122 3.56 20.64 -6.31
CA PHE A 122 4.65 19.76 -5.91
C PHE A 122 4.74 18.56 -6.85
N GLU A 123 3.61 17.92 -7.13
CA GLU A 123 3.55 16.75 -8.00
C GLU A 123 4.04 17.04 -9.41
N LYS A 124 3.57 18.14 -10.00
CA LYS A 124 3.96 18.57 -11.35
C LYS A 124 5.49 18.65 -11.48
N VAL A 125 6.15 19.21 -10.47
CA VAL A 125 7.61 19.37 -10.46
C VAL A 125 8.31 18.05 -10.13
N ALA A 126 7.89 17.35 -9.08
CA ALA A 126 8.50 16.07 -8.68
C ALA A 126 8.48 15.03 -9.80
N PHE A 127 7.42 14.97 -10.60
CA PHE A 127 7.33 14.05 -11.73
C PHE A 127 7.94 14.59 -13.03
N ALA A 128 8.29 15.87 -13.12
CA ALA A 128 9.01 16.43 -14.27
C ALA A 128 10.54 16.37 -14.12
N LEU A 129 11.04 16.35 -12.88
CA LEU A 129 12.46 16.27 -12.58
C LEU A 129 13.10 14.93 -12.99
N LYS A 130 14.37 14.99 -13.40
CA LYS A 130 15.21 13.81 -13.61
C LYS A 130 15.72 13.26 -12.27
N ILE A 131 16.17 12.01 -12.30
CA ILE A 131 16.81 11.38 -11.15
C ILE A 131 18.06 12.17 -10.75
N ASN A 132 18.21 12.40 -9.45
CA ASN A 132 19.22 13.23 -8.79
C ASN A 132 19.13 14.74 -9.07
N GLU A 133 18.09 15.21 -9.74
CA GLU A 133 17.86 16.63 -9.99
C GLU A 133 17.16 17.31 -8.81
N VAL A 134 17.44 18.60 -8.62
CA VAL A 134 16.83 19.48 -7.61
C VAL A 134 16.00 20.55 -8.32
N SER A 135 14.76 20.76 -7.88
CA SER A 135 13.88 21.79 -8.43
C SER A 135 14.31 23.20 -8.02
N ASP A 136 13.78 24.18 -8.72
CA ASP A 136 13.64 25.52 -8.16
C ASP A 136 12.60 25.55 -7.02
N VAL A 137 12.44 26.70 -6.36
CA VAL A 137 11.49 26.86 -5.25
C VAL A 137 10.06 26.73 -5.76
N VAL A 138 9.31 25.76 -5.22
CA VAL A 138 7.92 25.48 -5.56
C VAL A 138 7.00 25.98 -4.46
N GLN A 139 6.07 26.87 -4.81
CA GLN A 139 5.06 27.34 -3.86
C GLN A 139 3.85 26.38 -3.84
N THR A 140 3.43 26.00 -2.63
CA THR A 140 2.18 25.27 -2.39
C THR A 140 1.35 25.97 -1.32
N ARG A 141 0.19 25.41 -0.96
CA ARG A 141 -0.60 25.87 0.19
C ARG A 141 0.11 25.74 1.53
N PHE A 142 1.13 24.87 1.63
CA PHE A 142 1.87 24.65 2.86
C PHE A 142 3.08 25.58 3.02
N GLY A 143 3.51 26.25 1.94
CA GLY A 143 4.68 27.12 1.95
C GLY A 143 5.54 26.90 0.72
N TYR A 144 6.86 27.00 0.91
CA TYR A 144 7.84 26.90 -0.16
C TYR A 144 8.62 25.60 -0.06
N HIS A 145 8.75 24.90 -1.17
CA HIS A 145 9.39 23.60 -1.25
C HIS A 145 10.59 23.62 -2.18
N ILE A 146 11.66 22.94 -1.77
CA ILE A 146 12.74 22.52 -2.66
C ILE A 146 12.63 21.00 -2.77
N ILE A 147 12.60 20.47 -3.98
CA ILE A 147 12.32 19.05 -4.24
C ILE A 147 13.55 18.42 -4.89
N LYS A 148 13.97 17.26 -4.40
CA LYS A 148 15.00 16.44 -5.02
C LYS A 148 14.42 15.07 -5.34
N VAL A 149 14.58 14.60 -6.57
CA VAL A 149 14.16 13.24 -6.95
C VAL A 149 15.35 12.30 -6.82
N ALA A 150 15.20 11.25 -6.02
CA ALA A 150 16.25 10.25 -5.80
C ALA A 150 16.09 9.04 -6.74
N ASP A 151 14.86 8.68 -7.10
CA ASP A 151 14.59 7.52 -7.96
C ASP A 151 13.18 7.59 -8.58
N ARG A 152 12.92 6.81 -9.62
CA ARG A 152 11.61 6.70 -10.29
C ARG A 152 11.30 5.25 -10.66
N LYS A 153 10.05 4.85 -10.48
CA LYS A 153 9.48 3.61 -10.99
C LYS A 153 8.44 3.96 -12.04
N GLU A 154 8.66 3.51 -13.26
CA GLU A 154 7.72 3.70 -14.36
C GLU A 154 6.39 2.97 -14.10
N ALA A 155 5.34 3.44 -14.76
CA ALA A 155 4.09 2.71 -14.77
C ALA A 155 4.30 1.37 -15.52
N SER A 156 3.81 0.28 -14.95
CA SER A 156 3.89 -1.04 -15.57
C SER A 156 2.65 -1.85 -15.28
N THR A 157 2.28 -2.74 -16.19
CA THR A 157 1.19 -3.68 -15.99
C THR A 157 1.79 -5.07 -15.96
N LYS A 158 1.64 -5.81 -14.86
CA LYS A 158 2.05 -7.23 -14.82
C LYS A 158 1.30 -7.96 -15.92
N THR A 159 2.01 -8.69 -16.76
CA THR A 159 1.42 -9.52 -17.81
C THR A 159 0.61 -10.66 -17.20
N PHE A 160 -0.27 -11.28 -18.00
CA PHE A 160 -1.00 -12.47 -17.56
C PHE A 160 -0.03 -13.58 -17.11
N ALA A 161 1.08 -13.80 -17.83
CA ALA A 161 2.07 -14.81 -17.49
C ALA A 161 2.67 -14.59 -16.09
N GLU A 162 3.00 -13.35 -15.74
CA GLU A 162 3.54 -12.99 -14.41
C GLU A 162 2.49 -13.07 -13.29
N ALA A 163 1.21 -12.81 -13.62
CA ALA A 163 0.12 -12.80 -12.66
C ALA A 163 -0.58 -14.16 -12.49
N LYS A 164 -0.40 -15.10 -13.43
CA LYS A 164 -1.18 -16.34 -13.53
C LYS A 164 -1.18 -17.15 -12.23
N ASP A 165 -0.02 -17.42 -11.67
CA ASP A 165 0.10 -18.27 -10.48
C ASP A 165 -0.52 -17.60 -9.24
N GLU A 166 -0.36 -16.28 -9.12
CA GLU A 166 -0.98 -15.48 -8.06
C GLU A 166 -2.51 -15.50 -8.16
N ILE A 167 -3.03 -15.36 -9.38
CA ILE A 167 -4.47 -15.41 -9.69
C ILE A 167 -5.02 -16.79 -9.38
N ILE A 168 -4.39 -17.87 -9.89
CA ILE A 168 -4.84 -19.25 -9.66
C ILE A 168 -4.90 -19.54 -8.17
N LYS A 169 -3.85 -19.18 -7.42
CA LYS A 169 -3.80 -19.33 -5.97
C LYS A 169 -4.94 -18.58 -5.28
N THR A 170 -5.18 -17.33 -5.68
CA THR A 170 -6.24 -16.48 -5.11
C THR A 170 -7.63 -17.05 -5.39
N LEU A 171 -7.89 -17.45 -6.65
CA LEU A 171 -9.16 -18.05 -7.05
C LEU A 171 -9.39 -19.39 -6.34
N LYS A 172 -8.35 -20.21 -6.17
CA LYS A 172 -8.43 -21.48 -5.44
C LYS A 172 -8.77 -21.24 -3.97
N GLN A 173 -8.09 -20.30 -3.31
CA GLN A 173 -8.41 -19.94 -1.93
C GLN A 173 -9.82 -19.40 -1.77
N ARG A 174 -10.31 -18.61 -2.74
CA ARG A 174 -11.69 -18.10 -2.75
C ARG A 174 -12.70 -19.23 -2.88
N LYS A 175 -12.53 -20.12 -3.88
CA LYS A 175 -13.37 -21.32 -4.09
C LYS A 175 -13.38 -22.21 -2.83
N GLN A 176 -12.21 -22.47 -2.22
CA GLN A 176 -12.10 -23.23 -0.96
C GLN A 176 -12.89 -22.60 0.17
N GLY A 177 -12.77 -21.29 0.36
CA GLY A 177 -13.50 -20.57 1.41
C GLY A 177 -15.02 -20.62 1.22
N GLU A 178 -15.49 -20.42 -0.01
CA GLU A 178 -16.92 -20.47 -0.36
C GLU A 178 -17.50 -21.89 -0.16
N LEU A 179 -16.80 -22.91 -0.64
CA LEU A 179 -17.20 -24.31 -0.49
C LEU A 179 -17.17 -24.77 0.97
N ALA A 180 -16.15 -24.38 1.75
CA ALA A 180 -16.07 -24.72 3.17
C ALA A 180 -17.22 -24.09 3.96
N GLN A 181 -17.60 -22.85 3.64
CA GLN A 181 -18.77 -22.23 4.26
C GLN A 181 -20.06 -22.98 3.93
N LYS A 182 -20.26 -23.35 2.66
CA LYS A 182 -21.43 -24.14 2.23
C LYS A 182 -21.47 -25.52 2.89
N TYR A 183 -20.33 -26.20 2.98
CA TYR A 183 -20.21 -27.53 3.59
C TYR A 183 -20.46 -27.50 5.09
N VAL A 184 -19.87 -26.54 5.82
CA VAL A 184 -20.14 -26.37 7.25
C VAL A 184 -21.61 -26.00 7.49
N ALA A 185 -22.22 -25.18 6.63
CA ALA A 185 -23.64 -24.86 6.73
C ALA A 185 -24.52 -26.11 6.53
N SER A 186 -24.20 -26.97 5.56
CA SER A 186 -24.95 -28.21 5.33
C SER A 186 -24.78 -29.22 6.47
N LEU A 187 -23.58 -29.35 7.04
CA LEU A 187 -23.34 -30.19 8.22
C LEU A 187 -24.09 -29.67 9.45
N LYS A 188 -24.09 -28.35 9.67
CA LYS A 188 -24.84 -27.74 10.78
C LYS A 188 -26.35 -27.99 10.69
N ALA A 189 -26.90 -27.99 9.47
CA ALA A 189 -28.31 -28.27 9.25
C ALA A 189 -28.69 -29.74 9.56
N LYS A 190 -27.73 -30.67 9.42
CA LYS A 190 -27.94 -32.11 9.67
C LYS A 190 -27.57 -32.55 11.09
N ALA A 191 -26.81 -31.75 11.82
CA ALA A 191 -26.32 -32.10 13.15
C ALA A 191 -27.28 -31.65 14.26
N ASN A 192 -27.47 -32.50 15.28
CA ASN A 192 -28.09 -32.07 16.53
C ASN A 192 -27.05 -31.32 17.38
N ILE A 193 -27.10 -29.98 17.37
CA ILE A 193 -26.13 -29.14 18.07
C ILE A 193 -26.76 -28.57 19.35
N ILE A 194 -26.33 -29.08 20.49
CA ILE A 194 -26.75 -28.60 21.82
C ILE A 194 -25.69 -27.62 22.33
N TYR A 195 -26.11 -26.38 22.61
CA TYR A 195 -25.25 -25.38 23.23
C TYR A 195 -25.58 -25.28 24.73
N PRO A 196 -24.58 -25.31 25.62
CA PRO A 196 -24.78 -24.93 27.02
C PRO A 196 -25.34 -23.50 27.12
N PRO A 197 -26.14 -23.18 28.16
CA PRO A 197 -26.69 -21.84 28.36
C PRO A 197 -25.60 -20.76 28.26
N GLY A 198 -25.83 -19.74 27.42
CA GLY A 198 -24.90 -18.62 27.22
C GLY A 198 -23.64 -18.91 26.38
N LYS A 199 -23.46 -20.14 25.84
CA LYS A 199 -22.25 -20.52 25.07
C LYS A 199 -22.48 -20.73 23.57
N LYS A 200 -23.60 -20.25 23.01
CA LYS A 200 -23.80 -20.26 21.56
C LYS A 200 -22.74 -19.34 20.92
N PRO A 201 -21.83 -19.85 20.08
CA PRO A 201 -20.83 -19.02 19.44
C PRO A 201 -21.52 -18.00 18.53
N LEU A 202 -21.06 -16.75 18.59
CA LEU A 202 -21.49 -15.73 17.66
C LEU A 202 -21.24 -16.21 16.23
N PRO A 203 -22.13 -15.90 15.27
CA PRO A 203 -21.88 -16.21 13.87
C PRO A 203 -20.50 -15.66 13.52
N MET A 204 -19.62 -16.54 13.02
CA MET A 204 -18.32 -16.10 12.55
C MET A 204 -18.60 -15.05 11.47
N PRO A 205 -18.03 -13.83 11.57
CA PRO A 205 -18.15 -12.88 10.49
C PRO A 205 -17.68 -13.57 9.20
N PRO A 206 -18.32 -13.30 8.06
CA PRO A 206 -17.84 -13.83 6.80
C PRO A 206 -16.33 -13.55 6.73
N ARG A 207 -15.53 -14.56 6.39
CA ARG A 207 -14.10 -14.34 6.16
C ARG A 207 -14.04 -13.29 5.06
N THR A 208 -13.80 -12.04 5.43
CA THR A 208 -13.46 -11.02 4.47
C THR A 208 -12.28 -11.59 3.71
N PRO A 209 -12.35 -11.70 2.37
CA PRO A 209 -11.17 -12.06 1.61
C PRO A 209 -10.06 -11.13 2.10
N PRO A 210 -8.80 -11.62 2.25
CA PRO A 210 -7.70 -10.77 2.67
C PRO A 210 -7.82 -9.49 1.86
N ARG A 211 -8.00 -8.35 2.53
CA ARG A 211 -7.99 -7.06 1.86
C ARG A 211 -6.56 -6.92 1.37
N MET A 212 -6.31 -7.40 0.16
CA MET A 212 -5.06 -7.18 -0.55
C MET A 212 -4.79 -5.68 -0.44
N PRO A 213 -3.59 -5.28 -0.03
CA PRO A 213 -3.32 -3.92 0.42
C PRO A 213 -3.91 -2.93 -0.58
N SER A 214 -4.97 -2.26 -0.15
CA SER A 214 -5.49 -1.10 -0.85
C SER A 214 -4.36 -0.09 -0.80
N ARG A 215 -3.80 0.24 -1.98
CA ARG A 215 -2.83 1.33 -2.11
C ARG A 215 -3.40 2.55 -1.39
N GLN A 216 -2.69 2.99 -0.34
CA GLN A 216 -2.78 4.35 0.17
C GLN A 216 -2.00 5.27 -0.77
#